data_AF-A0A937P269-F1
#
_entry.id   AF-A0A937P269-F1
#
_cell.length_a   1.000
_cell.length_b   1.000
_cell.length_c   1.000
_cell.angle_alpha   90.00
_cell.angle_beta   90.00
_cell.angle_gamma   90.00
#
_symmetry.space_group_name_H-M   'P 1'
#
loop_
_entity.id
_entity.type
_entity.pdbx_description
1 polymer ?
#
loop_
_entity_poly.entity_id
_entity_poly.type
_entity_poly.pdbx_seq_one_letter_code
_entity_poly.pdbx_strand_id
1 'polypeptide(L)' 'MSKREQTGLSIINGHIGKRWVYENYKKSNPDMAEKYLQFISKNQSAQYIIWDDKKQKFTA' A
#
# COMPACT_ATOMS: atom_id res chain seq x y z
N MET A 1 -2.06 -11.37 10.50
CA MET A 1 -2.75 -10.53 9.50
C MET A 1 -4.21 -10.37 9.91
N SER A 2 -4.68 -9.14 9.99
CA SER A 2 -6.08 -8.79 10.19
C SER A 2 -6.89 -8.97 8.91
N LYS A 3 -8.24 -9.04 9.02
CA LYS A 3 -9.15 -9.06 7.86
C LYS A 3 -8.89 -7.90 6.89
N ARG A 4 -8.58 -6.71 7.41
CA ARG A 4 -8.29 -5.52 6.58
C ARG A 4 -7.00 -5.65 5.79
N GLU A 5 -5.96 -6.22 6.39
CA GLU A 5 -4.69 -6.48 5.71
C GLU A 5 -4.84 -7.53 4.62
N GLN A 6 -5.66 -8.56 4.82
CA GLN A 6 -5.98 -9.53 3.77
C GLN A 6 -6.70 -8.87 2.59
N THR A 7 -7.66 -7.98 2.83
CA THR A 7 -8.31 -7.20 1.77
C THR A 7 -7.32 -6.32 1.03
N GLY A 8 -6.45 -5.60 1.75
CA GLY A 8 -5.41 -4.78 1.14
C GLY A 8 -4.46 -5.59 0.27
N LEU A 9 -4.03 -6.77 0.75
CA LEU A 9 -3.19 -7.70 -0.01
C LEU A 9 -3.90 -8.25 -1.25
N SER A 10 -5.19 -8.56 -1.15
CA SER A 10 -5.99 -8.99 -2.31
C SER A 10 -6.02 -7.91 -3.41
N ILE A 11 -6.23 -6.65 -3.03
CA ILE A 11 -6.20 -5.51 -3.96
C ILE A 11 -4.81 -5.30 -4.57
N ILE A 12 -3.76 -5.39 -3.75
CA ILE A 12 -2.37 -5.29 -4.20
C ILE A 12 -2.06 -6.40 -5.21
N ASN A 13 -2.42 -7.64 -4.89
CA ASN A 13 -2.17 -8.79 -5.77
C ASN A 13 -2.98 -8.73 -7.08
N GLY A 14 -4.16 -8.13 -7.06
CA GLY A 14 -5.00 -7.93 -8.24
C GLY A 14 -4.56 -6.77 -9.15
N HIS A 15 -3.63 -5.92 -8.72
CA HIS A 15 -3.19 -4.74 -9.49
C HIS A 15 -1.67 -4.68 -9.61
N ILE A 16 -1.15 -4.95 -10.82
CA ILE A 16 0.29 -5.12 -11.06
C ILE A 16 1.15 -3.96 -10.55
N GLY A 17 0.70 -2.71 -10.76
CA GLY A 17 1.43 -1.53 -10.27
C GLY A 17 1.45 -1.43 -8.74
N LYS A 18 0.37 -1.82 -8.06
CA LYS A 18 0.29 -1.78 -6.59
C LYS A 18 1.16 -2.90 -6.00
N ARG A 19 1.14 -4.07 -6.62
CA ARG A 19 2.02 -5.20 -6.30
C ARG A 19 3.48 -4.82 -6.39
N TRP A 20 3.89 -4.21 -7.51
CA TRP A 20 5.27 -3.85 -7.73
C TRP A 20 5.79 -2.86 -6.69
N VAL A 21 5.00 -1.81 -6.39
CA VAL A 21 5.33 -0.84 -5.32
C VAL A 21 5.44 -1.53 -3.95
N TYR A 22 4.45 -2.36 -3.58
CA TYR A 22 4.45 -3.06 -2.30
C TYR A 22 5.63 -4.02 -2.15
N GLU A 23 5.96 -4.80 -3.19
CA GLU A 23 7.13 -5.71 -3.17
C GLU A 23 8.44 -4.93 -3.11
N ASN A 24 8.53 -3.79 -3.79
CA ASN A 24 9.72 -2.95 -3.76
C ASN A 24 9.94 -2.33 -2.37
N TYR A 25 8.87 -1.84 -1.72
CA TYR A 25 8.93 -1.42 -0.32
C TYR A 25 9.26 -2.59 0.60
N LYS A 26 8.67 -3.78 0.40
CA LYS A 26 8.99 -4.94 1.26
C LYS A 26 10.47 -5.30 1.24
N LYS A 27 11.17 -5.07 0.12
CA LYS A 27 12.62 -5.30 -0.02
C LYS A 27 13.48 -4.17 0.56
N SER A 28 13.07 -2.91 0.37
CA SER A 28 13.89 -1.73 0.68
C SER A 28 13.52 -1.06 2.02
N ASN A 29 12.24 -1.03 2.37
CA ASN A 29 11.69 -0.38 3.55
C ASN A 29 10.39 -1.09 4.01
N PRO A 30 10.51 -2.14 4.85
CA PRO A 30 9.37 -2.92 5.34
C PRO A 30 8.29 -2.06 6.03
N ASP A 31 8.68 -1.02 6.76
CA ASP A 31 7.75 -0.10 7.44
C ASP A 31 6.88 0.65 6.43
N MET A 32 7.47 1.05 5.31
CA MET A 32 6.75 1.71 4.22
C MET A 32 5.77 0.75 3.53
N ALA A 33 6.15 -0.54 3.42
CA ALA A 33 5.27 -1.58 2.90
C ALA A 33 4.03 -1.76 3.78
N GLU A 34 4.20 -1.76 5.11
CA GLU A 34 3.09 -1.84 6.05
C GLU A 34 2.17 -0.62 5.95
N LYS A 35 2.73 0.60 5.94
CA LYS A 35 1.96 1.84 5.74
C LYS A 35 1.19 1.83 4.42
N TYR A 36 1.79 1.31 3.35
CA TYR A 36 1.17 1.22 2.03
C TYR A 36 0.01 0.21 2.02
N LEU A 37 0.20 -0.94 2.65
CA LEU A 37 -0.85 -1.95 2.82
C LEU A 37 -2.03 -1.39 3.62
N GLN A 38 -1.76 -0.70 4.73
CA GLN A 38 -2.79 -0.05 5.54
C GLN A 38 -3.53 1.02 4.74
N PHE A 39 -2.83 1.83 3.95
CA PHE A 39 -3.44 2.83 3.10
C PHE A 39 -4.39 2.23 2.06
N ILE A 40 -3.96 1.19 1.34
CA ILE A 40 -4.79 0.50 0.35
C ILE A 40 -6.00 -0.17 1.00
N SER A 41 -5.84 -0.76 2.19
CA SER A 41 -6.95 -1.40 2.89
C SER A 41 -8.09 -0.43 3.22
N LYS A 42 -7.75 0.86 3.42
CA LYS A 42 -8.69 1.96 3.71
C LYS A 42 -9.18 2.66 2.43
N ASN A 43 -8.35 2.70 1.38
CA ASN A 43 -8.61 3.44 0.14
C ASN A 43 -8.60 2.49 -1.06
N GLN A 44 -9.57 1.58 -1.10
CA GLN A 44 -9.59 0.46 -2.05
C GLN A 44 -9.64 0.91 -3.52
N SER A 45 -10.32 2.04 -3.77
CA SER A 45 -10.47 2.67 -5.09
C SER A 45 -9.34 3.62 -5.48
N ALA A 46 -8.32 3.82 -4.63
CA ALA A 46 -7.22 4.72 -4.93
C ALA A 46 -6.44 4.26 -6.17
N GLN A 47 -6.30 5.14 -7.16
CA GLN A 47 -5.54 4.88 -8.38
C GLN A 47 -4.14 5.50 -8.31
N TYR A 48 -4.04 6.78 -7.95
CA TYR A 48 -2.79 7.53 -7.92
C TYR A 48 -2.26 7.68 -6.49
N ILE A 49 -1.56 6.66 -6.00
CA ILE A 49 -1.04 6.65 -4.64
C ILE A 49 0.36 7.30 -4.61
N ILE A 50 0.50 8.38 -3.85
CA ILE A 50 1.77 9.12 -3.70
C ILE A 50 2.11 9.21 -2.21
N TRP A 51 3.41 9.12 -1.90
CA TRP A 51 3.91 9.38 -0.55
C TRP A 51 4.11 10.89 -0.34
N ASP A 52 3.46 11.46 0.67
CA ASP A 52 3.67 12.86 1.09
C ASP A 52 4.72 12.89 2.20
N ASP A 53 5.94 13.32 1.87
CA ASP A 53 7.06 13.42 2.82
C ASP A 53 6.81 14.43 3.95
N LYS A 54 6.02 15.48 3.71
CA LYS A 54 5.72 16.47 4.74
C LYS A 54 4.74 15.91 5.77
N LYS A 55 3.74 15.15 5.31
CA LYS A 55 2.71 14.55 6.16
C LYS A 55 3.05 13.13 6.61
N GLN A 56 4.15 12.56 6.12
CA GLN A 56 4.62 11.20 6.40
C GLN A 56 3.50 10.16 6.19
N LYS A 57 2.72 10.30 5.11
CA LYS A 57 1.60 9.41 4.80
C LYS A 57 1.35 9.31 3.29
N PHE A 58 0.67 8.24 2.89
CA PHE A 58 0.16 8.11 1.53
C PHE A 58 -1.09 8.98 1.31
N THR A 59 -1.21 9.50 0.10
CA THR A 59 -2.36 10.24 -0.42
C THR A 59 -2.79 9.64 -1.76
N ALA A 60 -4.08 9.74 -2.07
CA ALA A 60 -4.70 9.30 -3.33
C ALA A 60 -5.30 10.49 -4.08
#